data_AF-A0AAD2E9Z3-F1
#
_entry.id   AF-A0AAD2E9Z3-F1
#
_cell.length_a   1.000
_cell.length_b   1.000
_cell.length_c   1.000
_cell.angle_alpha   90.00
_cell.angle_beta   90.00
_cell.angle_gamma   90.00
#
_symmetry.space_group_name_H-M   'P 1'
#
loop_
_entity.id
_entity.type
_entity.pdbx_description
1 polymer ?
#
loop_
_entity_poly.entity_id
_entity_poly.type
_entity_poly.pdbx_seq_one_letter_code
_entity_poly.pdbx_strand_id
1 'polypeptide(L)'
;MRLAVFFFLATILATCNADCHIFQEGQIYLLRPRSGAAGHRLEGVDCLSWRLAVETNNLQNWGSLPESCEEYIGHYMLGKQYRHDCELVADVEIKYAKSLKLAGDGKDIWIFDIDETTLSNMPYYARSDVLFGALPYNDTKFNEWVAEGKAPAVPGALRLYRTLLSLGFKIVFLSGTKEQFREVRIANLKAVGYHTWEKLILKEDADKGLTALAYKSKRRTELVNAGYRILGNSGDQWSDILGNNTGSRTFKIPDPMAIPYNSTKFNEWVAEAKAPAVPGALRLYRTLLSLGFKIVFLSGTKEQFREVRIANLKAVGYHTWEKLILKEDADKGLTALAYKSKRRTELVNAGYRILGNSGDQWSDILGNNTGSRTFKIPDPMYYIG
;
A
#
# COMPACT_ATOMS: atom_id res chain seq x y z
N MET A 1 -87.84 -8.72 -31.24
CA MET A 1 -87.50 -9.26 -29.90
C MET A 1 -86.26 -10.12 -30.04
N ARG A 2 -85.29 -9.97 -29.12
CA ARG A 2 -83.95 -10.60 -29.01
C ARG A 2 -82.76 -9.72 -29.43
N LEU A 3 -82.25 -9.03 -28.40
CA LEU A 3 -80.84 -8.79 -28.09
C LEU A 3 -79.93 -9.94 -28.54
N ALA A 4 -78.72 -9.62 -29.02
CA ALA A 4 -77.50 -9.99 -28.29
C ALA A 4 -76.21 -9.43 -28.93
N VAL A 5 -75.55 -8.57 -28.14
CA VAL A 5 -74.12 -8.59 -27.80
C VAL A 5 -73.09 -8.41 -28.93
N PHE A 6 -72.67 -7.16 -29.12
CA PHE A 6 -71.35 -6.84 -29.66
C PHE A 6 -70.27 -7.19 -28.62
N PHE A 7 -69.43 -8.18 -28.91
CA PHE A 7 -68.18 -8.40 -28.19
C PHE A 7 -67.14 -7.38 -28.66
N PHE A 8 -66.94 -6.30 -27.89
CA PHE A 8 -65.74 -5.48 -27.99
C PHE A 8 -64.59 -6.22 -27.29
N LEU A 9 -63.67 -6.76 -28.07
CA LEU A 9 -62.41 -7.31 -27.57
C LEU A 9 -61.50 -6.13 -27.19
N ALA A 10 -61.62 -5.64 -25.95
CA ALA A 10 -60.66 -4.71 -25.39
C ALA A 10 -59.37 -5.47 -25.03
N THR A 11 -58.39 -5.48 -25.95
CA THR A 11 -57.03 -5.87 -25.62
C THR A 11 -56.43 -4.83 -24.68
N ILE A 12 -56.47 -5.12 -23.38
CA ILE A 12 -55.65 -4.43 -22.39
C ILE A 12 -54.21 -4.88 -22.63
N LEU A 13 -53.46 -4.10 -23.40
CA LEU A 13 -52.00 -4.10 -23.32
C LEU A 13 -51.65 -3.52 -21.95
N ALA A 14 -51.53 -4.40 -20.96
CA ALA A 14 -50.81 -4.09 -19.75
C ALA A 14 -49.34 -3.93 -20.16
N THR A 15 -48.95 -2.70 -20.49
CA THR A 15 -47.54 -2.33 -20.46
C THR A 15 -47.13 -2.46 -18.99
N CYS A 16 -46.46 -3.56 -18.66
CA CYS A 16 -45.59 -3.58 -17.49
C CYS A 16 -44.53 -2.51 -17.74
N ASN A 17 -44.79 -1.29 -17.27
CA ASN A 17 -43.73 -0.40 -16.84
C ASN A 17 -43.08 -1.11 -15.67
N ALA A 18 -42.12 -1.99 -15.97
CA ALA A 18 -41.08 -2.30 -15.02
C ALA A 18 -40.21 -1.03 -14.97
N ASP A 19 -40.69 -0.05 -14.20
CA ASP A 19 -39.82 0.84 -13.47
C ASP A 19 -38.89 -0.06 -12.66
N CYS A 20 -37.70 -0.35 -13.20
CA CYS A 20 -36.64 -0.97 -12.43
C CYS A 20 -35.97 0.09 -11.55
N HIS A 21 -36.80 0.85 -10.82
CA HIS A 21 -36.43 1.42 -9.54
C HIS A 21 -36.79 0.39 -8.46
N ILE A 22 -36.02 -0.67 -8.39
CA ILE A 22 -35.70 -1.24 -7.08
C ILE A 22 -34.36 -0.63 -6.71
N PHE A 23 -34.46 0.58 -6.15
CA PHE A 23 -33.60 0.93 -5.04
C PHE A 23 -33.61 -0.28 -4.11
N GLN A 24 -32.47 -0.93 -3.93
CA GLN A 24 -32.31 -1.87 -2.84
C GLN A 24 -32.22 -1.05 -1.55
N GLU A 25 -33.37 -0.50 -1.13
CA GLU A 25 -33.54 0.13 0.16
C GLU A 25 -33.15 -0.87 1.24
N GLY A 26 -32.18 -0.46 2.06
CA GLY A 26 -32.02 -1.02 3.39
C GLY A 26 -31.65 -2.49 3.46
N GLN A 27 -30.81 -3.00 2.54
CA GLN A 27 -30.05 -4.20 2.89
C GLN A 27 -29.02 -3.80 3.96
N ILE A 28 -29.47 -3.76 5.22
CA ILE A 28 -28.56 -3.91 6.35
C ILE A 28 -27.92 -5.27 6.10
N TYR A 29 -26.68 -5.27 5.60
CA TYR A 29 -25.83 -6.43 5.72
C TYR A 29 -25.66 -6.65 7.22
N LEU A 30 -26.55 -7.44 7.82
CA LEU A 30 -26.28 -8.08 9.11
C LEU A 30 -24.86 -8.62 8.98
N LEU A 31 -23.98 -8.24 9.90
CA LEU A 31 -22.63 -8.80 10.00
C LEU A 31 -22.77 -10.31 9.82
N ARG A 32 -22.49 -10.84 8.62
CA ARG A 32 -22.50 -12.28 8.41
C ARG A 32 -21.43 -12.80 9.36
N PRO A 33 -21.80 -13.60 10.37
CA PRO A 33 -20.80 -14.20 11.24
C PRO A 33 -19.82 -14.97 10.37
N ARG A 34 -18.53 -14.93 10.69
CA ARG A 34 -17.44 -15.62 9.99
C ARG A 34 -17.53 -17.17 10.07
N SER A 35 -18.71 -17.73 10.32
CA SER A 35 -18.95 -19.16 10.57
C SER A 35 -20.35 -19.55 10.10
N GLY A 36 -20.44 -20.56 9.24
CA GLY A 36 -21.69 -21.30 9.04
C GLY A 36 -22.05 -22.14 10.28
N ALA A 37 -23.25 -22.71 10.30
CA ALA A 37 -23.80 -23.48 11.44
C ALA A 37 -22.94 -24.68 11.91
N ALA A 38 -21.93 -25.09 11.13
CA ALA A 38 -20.97 -26.14 11.45
C ALA A 38 -19.67 -25.63 12.12
N GLY A 39 -19.52 -24.33 12.40
CA GLY A 39 -18.38 -23.80 13.17
C GLY A 39 -17.02 -23.79 12.45
N HIS A 40 -16.97 -24.06 11.13
CA HIS A 40 -15.73 -23.94 10.37
C HIS A 40 -15.33 -22.47 10.18
N ARG A 41 -14.07 -22.18 10.50
CA ARG A 41 -13.40 -20.88 10.35
C ARG A 41 -12.75 -20.84 8.96
N LEU A 42 -13.01 -19.80 8.17
CA LEU A 42 -12.26 -19.56 6.93
C LEU A 42 -10.81 -19.16 7.30
N GLU A 43 -9.83 -19.92 6.84
CA GLU A 43 -8.41 -19.55 6.90
C GLU A 43 -8.05 -18.56 5.79
N GLY A 44 -7.13 -17.63 6.08
CA GLY A 44 -6.72 -16.57 5.14
C GLY A 44 -7.47 -15.26 5.33
N VAL A 45 -6.82 -14.14 5.05
CA VAL A 45 -7.45 -12.81 5.11
C VAL A 45 -8.59 -12.77 4.09
N ASP A 46 -9.77 -12.26 4.47
CA ASP A 46 -10.81 -11.96 3.47
C ASP A 46 -10.17 -11.03 2.43
N CYS A 47 -10.02 -11.49 1.18
CA CYS A 47 -9.22 -10.81 0.17
C CYS A 47 -9.75 -9.41 -0.17
N LEU A 48 -11.04 -9.16 0.10
CA LEU A 48 -11.61 -7.82 0.10
C LEU A 48 -11.04 -6.95 1.22
N SER A 49 -11.01 -7.47 2.45
CA SER A 49 -10.38 -6.80 3.60
C SER A 49 -8.87 -6.61 3.41
N TRP A 50 -8.19 -7.58 2.78
CA TRP A 50 -6.76 -7.46 2.42
C TRP A 50 -6.56 -6.32 1.43
N ARG A 51 -7.32 -6.31 0.32
CA ARG A 51 -7.29 -5.23 -0.68
C ARG A 51 -7.54 -3.89 -0.01
N LEU A 52 -8.59 -3.77 0.80
CA LEU A 52 -8.87 -2.54 1.53
C LEU A 52 -7.67 -2.09 2.38
N ALA A 53 -7.05 -3.01 3.11
CA ALA A 53 -5.90 -2.68 3.96
C ALA A 53 -4.67 -2.22 3.15
N VAL A 54 -4.42 -2.80 1.97
CA VAL A 54 -3.39 -2.33 1.02
C VAL A 54 -3.74 -0.93 0.52
N GLU A 55 -4.96 -0.77 0.01
CA GLU A 55 -5.43 0.48 -0.60
C GLU A 55 -5.45 1.65 0.38
N THR A 56 -5.72 1.40 1.67
CA THR A 56 -5.74 2.44 2.71
C THR A 56 -4.42 2.59 3.46
N ASN A 57 -3.32 1.99 2.96
CA ASN A 57 -1.98 2.03 3.56
C ASN A 57 -1.86 1.40 4.96
N ASN A 58 -2.84 0.58 5.37
CA ASN A 58 -2.81 -0.12 6.66
C ASN A 58 -1.90 -1.36 6.58
N LEU A 59 -1.85 -2.01 5.41
CA LEU A 59 -0.92 -3.08 5.11
C LEU A 59 0.20 -2.53 4.21
N GLN A 60 1.35 -2.26 4.83
CA GLN A 60 2.56 -1.79 4.16
C GLN A 60 3.57 -2.93 4.05
N ASN A 61 4.51 -2.79 3.10
CA ASN A 61 5.64 -3.71 2.98
C ASN A 61 5.16 -5.16 2.93
N TRP A 62 4.34 -5.51 1.94
CA TRP A 62 3.90 -6.88 1.71
C TRP A 62 4.62 -7.46 0.48
N GLY A 63 4.80 -8.79 0.47
CA GLY A 63 5.81 -9.43 -0.36
C GLY A 63 5.34 -9.80 -1.74
N SER A 64 4.37 -10.67 -1.77
CA SER A 64 3.58 -10.99 -2.94
C SER A 64 2.12 -11.00 -2.50
N LEU A 65 1.23 -10.89 -3.47
CA LEU A 65 -0.19 -11.14 -3.26
C LEU A 65 -0.33 -12.51 -2.57
N PRO A 66 -1.11 -12.63 -1.47
CA PRO A 66 -1.37 -13.94 -0.90
C PRO A 66 -1.94 -14.87 -1.97
N GLU A 67 -1.37 -16.07 -2.12
CA GLU A 67 -1.80 -17.03 -3.14
C GLU A 67 -3.31 -17.31 -3.06
N SER A 68 -3.86 -17.37 -1.83
CA SER A 68 -5.29 -17.51 -1.58
C SER A 68 -6.16 -16.35 -2.10
N CYS A 69 -5.55 -15.22 -2.46
CA CYS A 69 -6.21 -14.02 -2.96
C CYS A 69 -5.96 -13.76 -4.44
N GLU A 70 -5.21 -14.64 -5.12
CA GLU A 70 -4.93 -14.55 -6.56
C GLU A 70 -6.23 -14.44 -7.37
N GLU A 71 -7.12 -15.41 -7.21
CA GLU A 71 -8.39 -15.46 -7.95
C GLU A 71 -9.28 -14.24 -7.65
N TYR A 72 -9.37 -13.83 -6.38
CA TYR A 72 -10.14 -12.64 -5.98
C TYR A 72 -9.58 -11.36 -6.63
N ILE A 73 -8.26 -11.15 -6.59
CA ILE A 73 -7.63 -9.97 -7.20
C ILE A 73 -7.73 -10.03 -8.71
N GLY A 74 -7.55 -11.19 -9.33
CA GLY A 74 -7.80 -11.38 -10.76
C GLY A 74 -9.23 -11.00 -11.14
N HIS A 75 -10.23 -11.47 -10.41
CA HIS A 75 -11.63 -11.08 -10.61
C HIS A 75 -11.90 -9.59 -10.39
N TYR A 76 -11.29 -9.00 -9.37
CA TYR A 76 -11.41 -7.57 -9.13
C TYR A 76 -10.83 -6.75 -10.29
N MET A 77 -9.58 -7.03 -10.66
CA MET A 77 -8.81 -6.27 -11.66
C MET A 77 -9.34 -6.45 -13.08
N LEU A 78 -9.81 -7.64 -13.44
CA LEU A 78 -10.47 -7.90 -14.73
C LEU A 78 -11.96 -7.53 -14.73
N GLY A 79 -12.53 -7.31 -13.54
CA GLY A 79 -13.96 -7.10 -13.32
C GLY A 79 -14.42 -5.65 -13.47
N LYS A 80 -15.73 -5.47 -13.30
CA LYS A 80 -16.36 -4.13 -13.35
C LYS A 80 -16.00 -3.27 -12.14
N GLN A 81 -15.68 -3.86 -11.00
CA GLN A 81 -15.42 -3.12 -9.77
C GLN A 81 -14.15 -2.28 -9.88
N TYR A 82 -13.02 -2.83 -10.35
CA TYR A 82 -11.80 -2.05 -10.58
C TYR A 82 -12.05 -0.86 -11.51
N ARG A 83 -12.78 -1.09 -12.61
CA ARG A 83 -13.20 0.00 -13.50
C ARG A 83 -14.01 1.05 -12.76
N HIS A 84 -15.05 0.69 -12.01
CA HIS A 84 -15.84 1.65 -11.26
C HIS A 84 -15.02 2.42 -10.22
N ASP A 85 -14.10 1.75 -9.52
CA ASP A 85 -13.24 2.38 -8.51
C ASP A 85 -12.32 3.42 -9.17
N CYS A 86 -11.66 3.08 -10.30
CA CYS A 86 -10.86 4.04 -11.09
C CYS A 86 -11.70 5.21 -11.64
N GLU A 87 -12.88 4.91 -12.17
CA GLU A 87 -13.78 5.92 -12.74
C GLU A 87 -14.28 6.91 -11.67
N LEU A 88 -14.57 6.42 -10.47
CA LEU A 88 -14.97 7.26 -9.34
C LEU A 88 -13.83 8.19 -8.90
N VAL A 89 -12.59 7.68 -8.83
CA VAL A 89 -11.41 8.50 -8.52
C VAL A 89 -11.25 9.59 -9.59
N ALA A 90 -11.34 9.24 -10.87
CA ALA A 90 -11.27 10.21 -11.97
C ALA A 90 -12.38 11.28 -11.89
N ASP A 91 -13.60 10.92 -11.50
CA ASP A 91 -14.70 11.88 -11.34
C ASP A 91 -14.45 12.86 -10.18
N VAL A 92 -13.90 12.37 -9.06
CA VAL A 92 -13.49 13.21 -7.93
C VAL A 92 -12.36 14.15 -8.33
N GLU A 93 -11.38 13.66 -9.08
CA GLU A 93 -10.27 14.46 -9.63
C GLU A 93 -10.76 15.55 -10.58
N ILE A 94 -11.63 15.21 -11.53
CA ILE A 94 -12.25 16.16 -12.47
C ILE A 94 -13.04 17.22 -11.71
N LYS A 95 -13.85 16.82 -10.72
CA LYS A 95 -14.64 17.75 -9.91
C LYS A 95 -13.74 18.73 -9.16
N TYR A 96 -12.66 18.23 -8.56
CA TYR A 96 -11.68 19.07 -7.88
C TYR A 96 -10.97 20.01 -8.87
N ALA A 97 -10.47 19.51 -10.00
CA ALA A 97 -9.81 20.32 -11.01
C ALA A 97 -10.68 21.47 -11.53
N LYS A 98 -11.96 21.20 -11.79
CA LYS A 98 -12.95 22.21 -12.22
C LYS A 98 -13.23 23.30 -11.17
N SER A 99 -12.95 23.02 -9.89
CA SER A 99 -13.15 23.99 -8.81
C SER A 99 -11.97 24.97 -8.64
N LEU A 100 -10.83 24.68 -9.28
CA LEU A 100 -9.62 25.49 -9.15
C LEU A 100 -9.59 26.64 -10.16
N LYS A 101 -9.07 27.78 -9.73
CA LYS A 101 -8.74 28.91 -10.60
C LYS A 101 -7.23 28.89 -10.88
N LEU A 102 -6.86 28.60 -12.13
CA LEU A 102 -5.46 28.62 -12.55
C LEU A 102 -4.94 30.07 -12.65
N ALA A 103 -3.65 30.24 -12.44
CA ALA A 103 -2.99 31.54 -12.52
C ALA A 103 -2.81 32.04 -13.97
N GLY A 104 -2.82 31.13 -14.94
CA GLY A 104 -2.70 31.46 -16.38
C GLY A 104 -1.26 31.73 -16.87
N ASP A 105 -0.25 31.59 -16.01
CA ASP A 105 1.17 31.75 -16.33
C ASP A 105 1.84 30.46 -16.86
N GLY A 106 1.06 29.38 -17.05
CA GLY A 106 1.55 28.08 -17.50
C GLY A 106 2.34 27.29 -16.45
N LYS A 107 2.30 27.67 -15.17
CA LYS A 107 3.02 26.99 -14.08
C LYS A 107 2.15 26.10 -13.20
N ASP A 108 0.84 26.03 -13.43
CA ASP A 108 -0.06 25.12 -12.72
C ASP A 108 -0.02 23.72 -13.34
N ILE A 109 0.52 22.76 -12.58
CA ILE A 109 0.75 21.40 -13.06
C ILE A 109 -0.11 20.36 -12.33
N TRP A 110 -0.41 19.29 -13.07
CA TRP A 110 -0.93 18.05 -12.55
C TRP A 110 0.08 16.93 -12.80
N ILE A 111 0.42 16.19 -11.75
CA ILE A 111 1.37 15.07 -11.83
C ILE A 111 0.60 13.76 -11.96
N PHE A 112 1.03 12.91 -12.89
CA PHE A 112 0.62 11.52 -13.01
C PHE A 112 1.82 10.59 -12.82
N ASP A 113 1.65 9.52 -12.07
CA ASP A 113 2.43 8.30 -12.30
C ASP A 113 2.03 7.62 -13.63
N ILE A 114 2.87 6.72 -14.12
CA ILE A 114 2.62 5.95 -15.34
C ILE A 114 2.00 4.58 -15.06
N ASP A 115 2.71 3.72 -14.34
CA ASP A 115 2.38 2.29 -14.25
C ASP A 115 1.20 2.11 -13.29
N GLU A 116 0.15 1.39 -13.69
CA GLU A 116 -1.11 1.24 -12.94
C GLU A 116 -1.88 2.55 -12.64
N THR A 117 -1.35 3.70 -13.06
CA THR A 117 -1.99 5.03 -12.93
C THR A 117 -2.53 5.56 -14.25
N THR A 118 -1.72 5.58 -15.31
CA THR A 118 -2.14 6.05 -16.65
C THR A 118 -2.04 4.96 -17.70
N LEU A 119 -1.05 4.08 -17.59
CA LEU A 119 -0.88 2.86 -18.37
C LEU A 119 -1.07 1.64 -17.46
N SER A 120 -1.89 0.69 -17.90
CA SER A 120 -2.20 -0.53 -17.18
C SER A 120 -1.31 -1.67 -17.67
N ASN A 121 -0.55 -2.26 -16.77
CA ASN A 121 0.24 -3.48 -16.97
C ASN A 121 -0.59 -4.75 -16.72
N MET A 122 -1.92 -4.63 -16.65
CA MET A 122 -2.84 -5.76 -16.50
C MET A 122 -2.60 -6.93 -17.46
N PRO A 123 -2.29 -6.72 -18.76
CA PRO A 123 -1.98 -7.85 -19.65
C PRO A 123 -0.70 -8.61 -19.27
N TYR A 124 0.23 -7.97 -18.56
CA TYR A 124 1.40 -8.64 -17.98
C TYR A 124 1.04 -9.35 -16.67
N TYR A 125 0.34 -8.67 -15.77
CA TYR A 125 -0.04 -9.24 -14.47
C TYR A 125 -1.01 -10.42 -14.60
N ALA A 126 -1.86 -10.45 -15.63
CA ALA A 126 -2.76 -11.56 -15.90
C ALA A 126 -2.08 -12.82 -16.50
N ARG A 127 -0.76 -12.77 -16.77
CA ARG A 127 -0.03 -13.94 -17.29
C ARG A 127 0.09 -15.02 -16.21
N SER A 128 0.02 -16.28 -16.63
CA SER A 128 0.13 -17.43 -15.73
C SER A 128 1.47 -17.55 -15.01
N ASP A 129 2.51 -16.85 -15.50
CA ASP A 129 3.83 -16.77 -14.88
C ASP A 129 4.05 -15.49 -14.04
N VAL A 130 2.98 -14.73 -13.78
CA VAL A 130 2.96 -13.54 -12.91
C VAL A 130 1.83 -13.62 -11.87
N LEU A 131 0.66 -14.19 -12.23
CA LEU A 131 -0.48 -14.46 -11.35
C LEU A 131 -0.94 -13.26 -10.51
N PHE A 132 -1.16 -12.12 -11.17
CA PHE A 132 -1.56 -10.84 -10.56
C PHE A 132 -0.63 -10.37 -9.43
N GLY A 133 0.62 -10.83 -9.40
CA GLY A 133 1.60 -10.51 -8.36
C GLY A 133 1.67 -11.54 -7.23
N ALA A 134 1.03 -12.71 -7.37
CA ALA A 134 1.18 -13.82 -6.43
C ALA A 134 2.56 -14.47 -6.52
N LEU A 135 3.20 -14.41 -7.69
CA LEU A 135 4.58 -14.83 -7.89
C LEU A 135 5.57 -13.68 -7.61
N PRO A 136 6.81 -13.99 -7.17
CA PRO A 136 7.81 -12.98 -6.90
C PRO A 136 8.11 -12.11 -8.13
N TYR A 137 8.19 -10.79 -7.92
CA TYR A 137 8.49 -9.84 -8.98
C TYR A 137 9.85 -10.13 -9.65
N ASN A 138 9.85 -10.06 -10.98
CA ASN A 138 11.02 -10.26 -11.82
C ASN A 138 11.24 -9.01 -12.68
N ASP A 139 12.25 -8.22 -12.33
CA ASP A 139 12.56 -6.96 -13.02
C ASP A 139 12.91 -7.18 -14.49
N THR A 140 13.58 -8.28 -14.84
CA THR A 140 13.94 -8.58 -16.23
C THR A 140 12.70 -8.81 -17.08
N LYS A 141 11.77 -9.67 -16.63
CA LYS A 141 10.52 -9.95 -17.34
C LYS A 141 9.62 -8.73 -17.44
N PHE A 142 9.54 -7.92 -16.38
CA PHE A 142 8.77 -6.70 -16.43
C PHE A 142 9.38 -5.68 -17.39
N ASN A 143 10.71 -5.55 -17.43
CA ASN A 143 11.41 -4.70 -18.39
C ASN A 143 11.19 -5.16 -19.84
N GLU A 144 11.13 -6.47 -20.10
CA GLU A 144 10.77 -7.03 -21.41
C GLU A 144 9.33 -6.63 -21.80
N TRP A 145 8.38 -6.70 -20.86
CA TRP A 145 7.01 -6.22 -21.07
C TRP A 145 6.96 -4.72 -21.38
N VAL A 146 7.68 -3.90 -20.61
CA VAL A 146 7.76 -2.45 -20.85
C VAL A 146 8.32 -2.17 -22.24
N ALA A 147 9.33 -2.92 -22.68
CA ALA A 147 9.92 -2.80 -24.01
C ALA A 147 8.94 -3.12 -25.15
N GLU A 148 7.86 -3.88 -24.89
CA GLU A 148 6.82 -4.12 -25.89
C GLU A 148 6.02 -2.86 -26.23
N GLY A 149 5.86 -1.92 -25.28
CA GLY A 149 5.16 -0.65 -25.51
C GLY A 149 3.66 -0.77 -25.81
N LYS A 150 2.99 -1.79 -25.23
CA LYS A 150 1.59 -2.16 -25.52
C LYS A 150 0.64 -2.02 -24.33
N ALA A 151 1.05 -1.38 -23.24
CA ALA A 151 0.20 -1.22 -22.07
C ALA A 151 -1.05 -0.36 -22.43
N PRO A 152 -2.28 -0.85 -22.23
CA PRO A 152 -3.49 -0.05 -22.44
C PRO A 152 -3.61 1.09 -21.42
N ALA A 153 -4.52 2.03 -21.63
CA ALA A 153 -4.79 3.06 -20.62
C ALA A 153 -5.59 2.53 -19.42
N VAL A 154 -5.29 3.03 -18.22
CA VAL A 154 -6.11 2.78 -17.01
C VAL A 154 -7.50 3.41 -17.18
N PRO A 155 -8.59 2.76 -16.73
CA PRO A 155 -9.93 3.35 -16.80
C PRO A 155 -10.02 4.73 -16.16
N GLY A 156 -10.84 5.63 -16.71
CA GLY A 156 -10.96 7.02 -16.24
C GLY A 156 -9.77 7.94 -16.54
N ALA A 157 -8.53 7.43 -16.63
CA ALA A 157 -7.31 8.24 -16.71
C ALA A 157 -7.26 9.14 -17.96
N LEU A 158 -7.63 8.62 -19.14
CA LEU A 158 -7.70 9.42 -20.38
C LEU A 158 -8.78 10.51 -20.32
N ARG A 159 -9.93 10.24 -19.68
CA ARG A 159 -11.01 11.23 -19.52
C ARG A 159 -10.53 12.38 -18.65
N LEU A 160 -9.91 12.05 -17.53
CA LEU A 160 -9.29 13.02 -16.63
C LEU A 160 -8.23 13.83 -17.36
N TYR A 161 -7.25 13.18 -18.01
CA TYR A 161 -6.18 13.84 -18.75
C TYR A 161 -6.72 14.86 -19.77
N ARG A 162 -7.69 14.46 -20.62
CA ARG A 162 -8.31 15.36 -21.60
C ARG A 162 -9.02 16.53 -20.93
N THR A 163 -9.68 16.28 -19.80
CA THR A 163 -10.36 17.32 -19.03
C THR A 163 -9.36 18.32 -18.45
N LEU A 164 -8.26 17.85 -17.86
CA LEU A 164 -7.20 18.69 -17.32
C LEU A 164 -6.58 19.58 -18.39
N LEU A 165 -6.30 19.03 -19.58
CA LEU A 165 -5.83 19.82 -20.72
C LEU A 165 -6.83 20.90 -21.13
N SER A 166 -8.14 20.56 -21.20
CA SER A 166 -9.19 21.53 -21.54
C SER A 166 -9.32 22.66 -20.51
N LEU A 167 -8.93 22.40 -19.26
CA LEU A 167 -8.91 23.39 -18.17
C LEU A 167 -7.61 24.21 -18.13
N GLY A 168 -6.62 23.90 -18.97
CA GLY A 168 -5.36 24.63 -19.07
C GLY A 168 -4.23 24.13 -18.15
N PHE A 169 -4.41 22.99 -17.47
CA PHE A 169 -3.34 22.38 -16.68
C PHE A 169 -2.19 21.91 -17.57
N LYS A 170 -0.97 22.02 -17.05
CA LYS A 170 0.21 21.39 -17.64
C LYS A 170 0.42 20.01 -17.02
N ILE A 171 0.61 19.00 -17.86
CA ILE A 171 0.71 17.61 -17.41
C ILE A 171 2.16 17.22 -17.24
N VAL A 172 2.51 16.67 -16.08
CA VAL A 172 3.83 16.06 -15.84
C VAL A 172 3.65 14.57 -15.55
N PHE A 173 4.31 13.72 -16.32
CA PHE A 173 4.44 12.31 -16.00
C PHE A 173 5.71 12.08 -15.18
N LEU A 174 5.60 11.43 -14.03
CA LEU A 174 6.70 11.11 -13.12
C LEU A 174 6.67 9.61 -12.78
N SER A 175 7.53 8.82 -13.42
CA SER A 175 7.50 7.35 -13.34
C SER A 175 8.78 6.76 -12.74
N GLY A 176 8.63 5.59 -12.11
CA GLY A 176 9.75 4.74 -11.69
C GLY A 176 10.44 3.99 -12.84
N THR A 177 9.91 4.03 -14.07
CA THR A 177 10.51 3.41 -15.25
C THR A 177 11.91 3.96 -15.52
N LYS A 178 12.85 3.12 -15.95
CA LYS A 178 14.23 3.52 -16.29
C LYS A 178 14.26 4.39 -17.56
N GLU A 179 15.13 5.39 -17.58
CA GLU A 179 15.31 6.36 -18.67
C GLU A 179 15.54 5.71 -20.04
N GLN A 180 16.22 4.55 -20.09
CA GLN A 180 16.44 3.78 -21.32
C GLN A 180 15.14 3.38 -22.06
N PHE A 181 13.98 3.37 -21.38
CA PHE A 181 12.69 3.06 -21.98
C PHE A 181 11.91 4.30 -22.44
N ARG A 182 12.52 5.49 -22.44
CA ARG A 182 11.85 6.75 -22.78
C ARG A 182 11.07 6.69 -24.08
N GLU A 183 11.73 6.31 -25.17
CA GLU A 183 11.09 6.31 -26.50
C GLU A 183 9.92 5.32 -26.56
N VAL A 184 10.07 4.14 -25.94
CA VAL A 184 9.00 3.15 -25.86
C VAL A 184 7.81 3.68 -25.06
N ARG A 185 8.06 4.36 -23.93
CA ARG A 185 6.99 4.98 -23.13
C ARG A 185 6.29 6.10 -23.87
N ILE A 186 7.04 6.95 -24.58
CA ILE A 186 6.47 8.02 -25.42
C ILE A 186 5.55 7.42 -26.48
N ALA A 187 6.01 6.38 -27.18
CA ALA A 187 5.23 5.69 -28.21
C ALA A 187 3.95 5.06 -27.62
N ASN A 188 4.06 4.37 -26.48
CA ASN A 188 2.92 3.73 -25.83
C ASN A 188 1.89 4.77 -25.34
N LEU A 189 2.33 5.83 -24.67
CA LEU A 189 1.45 6.92 -24.20
C LEU A 189 0.67 7.54 -25.36
N LYS A 190 1.36 7.85 -26.47
CA LYS A 190 0.73 8.38 -27.69
C LYS A 190 -0.27 7.38 -28.30
N ALA A 191 0.10 6.11 -28.39
CA ALA A 191 -0.73 5.06 -28.97
C ALA A 191 -2.08 4.90 -28.25
N VAL A 192 -2.11 5.11 -26.93
CA VAL A 192 -3.35 5.03 -26.14
C VAL A 192 -4.06 6.38 -25.99
N GLY A 193 -3.52 7.47 -26.55
CA GLY A 193 -4.21 8.75 -26.66
C GLY A 193 -3.73 9.88 -25.75
N TYR A 194 -2.61 9.71 -25.03
CA TYR A 194 -1.91 10.81 -24.36
C TYR A 194 -1.00 11.51 -25.38
N HIS A 195 -1.40 12.67 -25.89
CA HIS A 195 -0.76 13.28 -27.07
C HIS A 195 0.20 14.44 -26.75
N THR A 196 0.17 14.97 -25.53
CA THR A 196 1.04 16.07 -25.09
C THR A 196 1.27 16.07 -23.57
N TRP A 197 2.40 16.61 -23.13
CA TRP A 197 2.74 16.82 -21.72
C TRP A 197 3.83 17.89 -21.62
N GLU A 198 3.93 18.52 -20.46
CA GLU A 198 4.96 19.49 -20.10
C GLU A 198 6.30 18.79 -19.85
N LYS A 199 6.29 17.69 -19.08
CA LYS A 199 7.49 16.90 -18.78
C LYS A 199 7.17 15.41 -18.67
N LEU A 200 8.12 14.60 -19.10
CA LEU A 200 8.19 13.16 -18.84
C LEU A 200 9.48 12.88 -18.07
N ILE A 201 9.35 12.59 -16.79
CA ILE A 201 10.45 12.36 -15.86
C ILE A 201 10.51 10.86 -15.55
N LEU A 202 11.62 10.23 -15.90
CA LEU A 202 11.90 8.81 -15.66
C LEU A 202 13.13 8.66 -14.76
N LYS A 203 13.43 7.45 -14.29
CA LYS A 203 14.59 7.19 -13.41
C LYS A 203 15.87 7.14 -14.21
N GLU A 204 16.81 8.01 -13.85
CA GLU A 204 18.17 8.03 -14.41
C GLU A 204 19.09 7.12 -13.57
N ASP A 205 20.27 6.79 -14.11
CA ASP A 205 21.27 5.99 -13.38
C ASP A 205 21.72 6.65 -12.07
N ALA A 206 21.73 7.99 -12.02
CA ALA A 206 22.03 8.77 -10.82
C ALA A 206 21.00 8.60 -9.69
N ASP A 207 19.80 8.07 -9.99
CA ASP A 207 18.76 7.78 -9.00
C ASP A 207 18.79 6.33 -8.50
N LYS A 208 19.79 5.54 -8.92
CA LYS A 208 19.97 4.16 -8.45
C LYS A 208 20.19 4.13 -6.94
N GLY A 209 19.50 3.22 -6.26
CA GLY A 209 19.53 3.09 -4.81
C GLY A 209 18.55 3.99 -4.04
N LEU A 210 17.93 4.97 -4.71
CA LEU A 210 16.82 5.71 -4.10
C LEU A 210 15.56 4.84 -4.04
N THR A 211 14.86 4.89 -2.91
CA THR A 211 13.50 4.37 -2.79
C THR A 211 12.57 5.15 -3.73
N ALA A 212 11.45 4.55 -4.16
CA ALA A 212 10.48 5.22 -5.01
C ALA A 212 9.99 6.53 -4.39
N LEU A 213 9.69 6.52 -3.08
CA LEU A 213 9.27 7.70 -2.32
C LEU A 213 10.33 8.82 -2.33
N ALA A 214 11.61 8.47 -2.09
CA ALA A 214 12.70 9.45 -2.07
C ALA A 214 12.94 10.05 -3.45
N TYR A 215 12.98 9.20 -4.49
CA TYR A 215 13.12 9.63 -5.88
C TYR A 215 11.97 10.58 -6.30
N LYS A 216 10.72 10.18 -6.11
CA LYS A 216 9.58 11.01 -6.52
C LYS A 216 9.48 12.30 -5.71
N SER A 217 9.78 12.26 -4.41
CA SER A 217 9.87 13.48 -3.57
C SER A 217 10.93 14.46 -4.07
N LYS A 218 12.12 13.95 -4.45
CA LYS A 218 13.19 14.76 -5.05
C LYS A 218 12.71 15.44 -6.34
N ARG A 219 12.14 14.67 -7.27
CA ARG A 219 11.66 15.21 -8.57
C ARG A 219 10.52 16.22 -8.42
N ARG A 220 9.58 16.01 -7.49
CA ARG A 220 8.54 17.02 -7.18
C ARG A 220 9.14 18.30 -6.59
N THR A 221 10.17 18.18 -5.76
CA THR A 221 10.89 19.35 -5.21
C THR A 221 11.60 20.14 -6.31
N GLU A 222 12.23 19.46 -7.27
CA GLU A 222 12.85 20.09 -8.45
C GLU A 222 11.82 20.87 -9.28
N LEU A 223 10.60 20.34 -9.46
CA LEU A 223 9.50 21.04 -10.13
C LEU A 223 9.08 22.32 -9.38
N VAL A 224 8.89 22.23 -8.07
CA VAL A 224 8.53 23.40 -7.25
C VAL A 224 9.63 24.46 -7.29
N ASN A 225 10.90 24.06 -7.18
CA ASN A 225 12.05 24.96 -7.28
C ASN A 225 12.16 25.62 -8.67
N ALA A 226 11.69 24.95 -9.73
CA ALA A 226 11.58 25.50 -11.08
C ALA A 226 10.33 26.41 -11.28
N GLY A 227 9.62 26.71 -10.19
CA GLY A 227 8.49 27.63 -10.15
C GLY A 227 7.14 27.02 -10.52
N TYR A 228 7.04 25.69 -10.65
CA TYR A 228 5.74 25.05 -10.88
C TYR A 228 4.93 24.94 -9.59
N ARG A 229 3.61 25.01 -9.72
CA ARG A 229 2.64 24.79 -8.65
C ARG A 229 1.93 23.46 -8.90
N ILE A 230 2.19 22.48 -8.06
CA ILE A 230 1.56 21.17 -8.15
C ILE A 230 0.18 21.28 -7.51
N LEU A 231 -0.88 21.31 -8.32
CA LEU A 231 -2.25 21.47 -7.82
C LEU A 231 -2.96 20.12 -7.63
N GLY A 232 -2.54 19.10 -8.36
CA GLY A 232 -3.00 17.71 -8.25
C GLY A 232 -1.86 16.72 -8.51
N ASN A 233 -1.90 15.60 -7.81
CA ASN A 233 -0.92 14.51 -7.95
C ASN A 233 -1.63 13.16 -7.80
N SER A 234 -1.58 12.36 -8.86
CA SER A 234 -2.32 11.12 -8.97
C SER A 234 -1.34 9.96 -9.16
N GLY A 235 -1.46 8.94 -8.32
CA GLY A 235 -0.62 7.75 -8.37
C GLY A 235 -1.30 6.55 -7.71
N ASP A 236 -0.94 5.37 -8.17
CA ASP A 236 -1.44 4.09 -7.67
C ASP A 236 -0.62 3.60 -6.47
N GLN A 237 0.60 4.11 -6.27
CA GLN A 237 1.37 3.82 -5.06
C GLN A 237 1.38 4.98 -4.08
N TRP A 238 1.42 4.64 -2.79
CA TRP A 238 1.61 5.64 -1.74
C TRP A 238 2.94 6.41 -1.88
N SER A 239 3.96 5.81 -2.51
CA SER A 239 5.22 6.51 -2.84
C SER A 239 5.04 7.70 -3.79
N ASP A 240 3.94 7.74 -4.53
CA ASP A 240 3.71 8.72 -5.59
C ASP A 240 3.07 9.98 -5.03
N ILE A 241 2.28 9.79 -3.97
CA ILE A 241 1.42 10.80 -3.36
C ILE A 241 1.80 11.14 -1.92
N LEU A 242 2.83 10.50 -1.34
CA LEU A 242 3.42 10.86 -0.05
C LEU A 242 4.82 11.47 -0.21
N GLY A 243 5.35 12.00 0.89
CA GLY A 243 6.66 12.64 0.95
C GLY A 243 6.57 14.15 0.72
N ASN A 244 7.63 14.74 0.14
CA ASN A 244 7.69 16.20 -0.01
C ASN A 244 7.01 16.65 -1.30
N ASN A 245 6.46 17.87 -1.27
CA ASN A 245 5.89 18.56 -2.44
C ASN A 245 4.85 17.73 -3.20
N THR A 246 3.93 17.08 -2.48
CA THR A 246 2.90 16.20 -3.07
C THR A 246 1.80 16.96 -3.81
N GLY A 247 1.77 18.29 -3.68
CA GLY A 247 0.78 19.17 -4.31
C GLY A 247 -0.38 19.53 -3.40
N SER A 248 -1.29 20.37 -3.90
CA SER A 248 -2.44 20.86 -3.13
C SER A 248 -3.44 19.75 -2.77
N ARG A 249 -3.54 18.71 -3.60
CA ARG A 249 -4.34 17.52 -3.32
C ARG A 249 -3.77 16.29 -4.01
N THR A 250 -3.89 15.15 -3.35
CA THR A 250 -3.44 13.86 -3.85
C THR A 250 -4.59 12.90 -4.08
N PHE A 251 -4.40 11.96 -5.01
CA PHE A 251 -5.40 10.98 -5.40
C PHE A 251 -4.75 9.60 -5.58
N LYS A 252 -5.29 8.60 -4.86
CA LYS A 252 -4.82 7.21 -4.88
C LYS A 252 -5.65 6.44 -5.90
N ILE A 253 -5.01 5.95 -6.95
CA ILE A 253 -5.62 5.01 -7.89
C ILE A 253 -5.54 3.61 -7.27
N PRO A 254 -6.59 2.77 -7.36
CA PRO A 254 -6.51 1.42 -6.85
C PRO A 254 -5.41 0.62 -7.56
N ASP A 255 -4.55 -0.03 -6.78
CA ASP A 255 -3.63 -1.06 -7.28
C ASP A 255 -3.28 -2.04 -6.15
N PRO A 256 -3.93 -3.21 -6.13
CA PRO A 256 -3.64 -4.27 -5.17
C PRO A 256 -2.53 -5.22 -5.63
N MET A 257 -1.86 -4.97 -6.77
CA MET A 257 -0.85 -5.87 -7.34
C MET A 257 0.60 -5.46 -7.00
N ALA A 258 0.84 -4.21 -6.57
CA ALA A 258 2.20 -3.69 -6.36
C ALA A 258 2.92 -4.11 -5.08
N ILE A 259 4.25 -4.27 -5.18
CA ILE A 259 5.15 -4.79 -4.14
C ILE A 259 6.10 -3.65 -3.67
N PRO A 260 6.45 -3.50 -2.36
CA PRO A 260 7.68 -4.13 -1.84
C PRO A 260 7.73 -4.51 -0.34
N TYR A 261 7.79 -5.82 -0.01
CA TYR A 261 8.69 -6.45 1.00
C TYR A 261 8.40 -7.95 1.17
N ASN A 262 9.38 -8.81 0.90
CA ASN A 262 9.23 -10.26 1.02
C ASN A 262 9.37 -10.75 2.48
N SER A 263 8.24 -10.90 3.17
CA SER A 263 8.17 -11.38 4.56
C SER A 263 8.50 -12.86 4.74
N THR A 264 8.33 -13.67 3.69
CA THR A 264 8.71 -15.10 3.67
C THR A 264 10.23 -15.24 3.74
N LYS A 265 10.97 -14.51 2.88
CA LYS A 265 12.45 -14.43 2.95
C LYS A 265 12.96 -13.87 4.27
N PHE A 266 12.22 -12.94 4.88
CA PHE A 266 12.59 -12.42 6.20
C PHE A 266 12.38 -13.45 7.31
N ASN A 267 11.28 -14.21 7.29
CA ASN A 267 11.06 -15.28 8.28
C ASN A 267 11.99 -16.47 8.05
N GLU A 268 12.32 -16.80 6.79
CA GLU A 268 13.38 -17.75 6.42
C GLU A 268 14.74 -17.31 7.00
N TRP A 269 15.11 -16.03 6.83
CA TRP A 269 16.32 -15.44 7.43
C TRP A 269 16.29 -15.41 8.97
N VAL A 270 15.13 -15.14 9.58
CA VAL A 270 14.97 -15.23 11.05
C VAL A 270 15.16 -16.66 11.53
N ALA A 271 14.62 -17.64 10.80
CA ALA A 271 14.75 -19.07 11.08
C ALA A 271 16.19 -19.58 10.94
N GLU A 272 17.02 -18.94 10.11
CA GLU A 272 18.45 -19.27 9.99
C GLU A 272 19.25 -19.02 11.28
N ALA A 273 18.76 -18.21 12.21
CA ALA A 273 19.41 -17.92 13.50
C ALA A 273 20.87 -17.42 13.40
N LYS A 274 21.21 -16.72 12.31
CA LYS A 274 22.58 -16.22 12.03
C LYS A 274 22.73 -14.71 12.18
N ALA A 275 21.72 -14.02 12.71
CA ALA A 275 21.75 -12.56 12.79
C ALA A 275 22.83 -12.11 13.80
N PRO A 276 23.89 -11.39 13.36
CA PRO A 276 24.99 -11.02 14.23
C PRO A 276 24.56 -10.05 15.33
N ALA A 277 25.27 -10.05 16.46
CA ALA A 277 25.09 -9.03 17.48
C ALA A 277 25.49 -7.65 16.92
N VAL A 278 24.65 -6.64 17.14
CA VAL A 278 25.08 -5.25 17.01
C VAL A 278 26.13 -4.98 18.10
N PRO A 279 27.40 -4.67 17.77
CA PRO A 279 28.49 -4.64 18.76
C PRO A 279 28.27 -3.63 19.89
N GLY A 280 27.66 -2.48 19.58
CA GLY A 280 27.32 -1.45 20.58
C GLY A 280 26.26 -1.91 21.58
N ALA A 281 25.25 -2.65 21.12
CA ALA A 281 24.21 -3.20 21.98
C ALA A 281 24.76 -4.32 22.89
N LEU A 282 25.66 -5.17 22.37
CA LEU A 282 26.28 -6.24 23.15
C LEU A 282 27.20 -5.70 24.25
N ARG A 283 27.98 -4.65 23.94
CA ARG A 283 28.81 -3.96 24.93
C ARG A 283 27.96 -3.36 26.04
N LEU A 284 26.90 -2.63 25.67
CA LEU A 284 25.97 -2.03 26.64
C LEU A 284 25.36 -3.10 27.54
N TYR A 285 24.88 -4.20 26.97
CA TYR A 285 24.36 -5.35 27.71
C TYR A 285 25.33 -5.87 28.78
N ARG A 286 26.61 -6.10 28.41
CA ARG A 286 27.64 -6.56 29.35
C ARG A 286 27.90 -5.56 30.47
N THR A 287 27.98 -4.27 30.13
CA THR A 287 28.16 -3.19 31.11
C THR A 287 26.99 -3.14 32.09
N LEU A 288 25.75 -3.20 31.60
CA LEU A 288 24.57 -3.18 32.45
C LEU A 288 24.52 -4.37 33.41
N LEU A 289 24.87 -5.59 32.95
CA LEU A 289 25.00 -6.75 33.83
C LEU A 289 26.07 -6.54 34.92
N SER A 290 27.23 -5.98 34.57
CA SER A 290 28.29 -5.72 35.55
C SER A 290 27.89 -4.69 36.62
N LEU A 291 26.96 -3.80 36.27
CA LEU A 291 26.39 -2.81 37.18
C LEU A 291 25.18 -3.35 37.98
N GLY A 292 24.87 -4.65 37.86
CA GLY A 292 23.79 -5.31 38.59
C GLY A 292 22.39 -5.11 37.99
N PHE A 293 22.28 -4.61 36.76
CA PHE A 293 20.98 -4.44 36.12
C PHE A 293 20.40 -5.78 35.65
N LYS A 294 19.10 -5.94 35.85
CA LYS A 294 18.30 -7.00 35.23
C LYS A 294 17.94 -6.61 33.80
N ILE A 295 18.27 -7.47 32.83
CA ILE A 295 18.04 -7.21 31.41
C ILE A 295 16.73 -7.85 30.95
N VAL A 296 15.87 -7.07 30.29
CA VAL A 296 14.66 -7.56 29.62
C VAL A 296 14.78 -7.28 28.12
N PHE A 297 14.62 -8.31 27.31
CA PHE A 297 14.43 -8.16 25.87
C PHE A 297 12.95 -8.12 25.55
N LEU A 298 12.49 -7.06 24.88
CA LEU A 298 11.10 -6.89 24.44
C LEU A 298 11.05 -6.75 22.92
N SER A 299 10.64 -7.81 22.23
CA SER A 299 10.67 -7.88 20.76
C SER A 299 9.27 -7.97 20.16
N GLY A 300 9.12 -7.45 18.94
CA GLY A 300 7.93 -7.62 18.11
C GLY A 300 7.87 -8.98 17.37
N THR A 301 8.95 -9.76 17.43
CA THR A 301 9.01 -11.13 16.92
C THR A 301 7.94 -12.00 17.58
N LYS A 302 7.37 -12.95 16.85
CA LYS A 302 6.38 -13.89 17.39
C LYS A 302 7.02 -14.90 18.34
N GLU A 303 6.24 -15.30 19.34
CA GLU A 303 6.60 -16.27 20.37
C GLU A 303 7.06 -17.62 19.80
N GLN A 304 6.47 -18.06 18.68
CA GLN A 304 6.86 -19.30 18.00
C GLN A 304 8.34 -19.35 17.56
N PHE A 305 9.02 -18.20 17.43
CA PHE A 305 10.45 -18.13 17.11
C PHE A 305 11.34 -18.04 18.36
N ARG A 306 10.80 -18.31 19.55
CA ARG A 306 11.51 -18.18 20.83
C ARG A 306 12.80 -18.99 20.83
N GLU A 307 12.74 -20.28 20.54
CA GLU A 307 13.92 -21.15 20.62
C GLU A 307 15.01 -20.73 19.61
N VAL A 308 14.60 -20.39 18.39
CA VAL A 308 15.48 -19.83 17.35
C VAL A 308 16.14 -18.53 17.84
N ARG A 309 15.38 -17.66 18.50
CA ARG A 309 15.88 -16.38 19.00
C ARG A 309 16.83 -16.56 20.18
N ILE A 310 16.55 -17.49 21.08
CA ILE A 310 17.41 -17.84 22.22
C ILE A 310 18.73 -18.40 21.69
N ALA A 311 18.68 -19.32 20.74
CA ALA A 311 19.85 -19.91 20.11
C ALA A 311 20.73 -18.82 19.47
N ASN A 312 20.14 -17.91 18.67
CA ASN A 312 20.88 -16.80 18.07
C ASN A 312 21.48 -15.86 19.13
N LEU A 313 20.68 -15.42 20.11
CA LEU A 313 21.14 -14.49 21.17
C LEU A 313 22.36 -15.05 21.92
N LYS A 314 22.32 -16.34 22.30
CA LYS A 314 23.43 -17.03 22.96
C LYS A 314 24.64 -17.16 22.04
N ALA A 315 24.42 -17.54 20.78
CA ALA A 315 25.48 -17.68 19.78
C ALA A 315 26.26 -16.37 19.57
N VAL A 316 25.58 -15.22 19.69
CA VAL A 316 26.19 -13.90 19.47
C VAL A 316 26.60 -13.17 20.76
N GLY A 317 26.59 -13.86 21.91
CA GLY A 317 27.21 -13.36 23.15
C GLY A 317 26.26 -12.80 24.21
N TYR A 318 24.94 -12.89 24.02
CA TYR A 318 23.94 -12.60 25.06
C TYR A 318 23.62 -13.90 25.79
N HIS A 319 24.18 -14.09 26.98
CA HIS A 319 24.11 -15.38 27.68
C HIS A 319 23.03 -15.46 28.77
N THR A 320 22.60 -14.32 29.30
CA THR A 320 21.63 -14.25 30.40
C THR A 320 20.68 -13.07 30.21
N TRP A 321 19.46 -13.20 30.70
CA TRP A 321 18.49 -12.12 30.77
C TRP A 321 17.42 -12.52 31.79
N GLU A 322 16.77 -11.51 32.36
CA GLU A 322 15.65 -11.70 33.28
C GLU A 322 14.41 -12.21 32.53
N LYS A 323 14.08 -11.54 31.40
CA LYS A 323 12.92 -11.90 30.56
C LYS A 323 13.22 -11.68 29.09
N LEU A 324 12.77 -12.61 28.25
CA LEU A 324 12.64 -12.43 26.81
C LEU A 324 11.14 -12.44 26.51
N ILE A 325 10.59 -11.28 26.17
CA ILE A 325 9.17 -11.06 25.89
C ILE A 325 9.03 -10.92 24.39
N LEU A 326 8.35 -11.89 23.78
CA LEU A 326 8.00 -11.88 22.36
C LEU A 326 6.47 -11.76 22.23
N LYS A 327 6.00 -11.43 21.03
CA LYS A 327 4.56 -11.29 20.79
C LYS A 327 3.91 -12.67 20.88
N GLU A 328 3.08 -12.82 21.91
CA GLU A 328 2.18 -13.96 22.05
C GLU A 328 0.97 -13.77 21.16
N ASP A 329 0.22 -14.83 20.94
CA ASP A 329 -1.00 -14.74 20.13
C ASP A 329 -2.03 -13.79 20.74
N ALA A 330 -2.05 -13.67 22.06
CA ALA A 330 -2.88 -12.73 22.80
C ALA A 330 -2.57 -11.23 22.50
N ASP A 331 -1.45 -10.91 21.84
CA ASP A 331 -1.07 -9.55 21.45
C ASP A 331 -1.35 -9.23 19.98
N LYS A 332 -1.95 -10.18 19.25
CA LYS A 332 -2.31 -10.01 17.86
C LYS A 332 -3.30 -8.85 17.71
N GLY A 333 -3.02 -7.94 16.77
CA GLY A 333 -3.83 -6.74 16.54
C GLY A 333 -3.41 -5.52 17.36
N LEU A 334 -2.50 -5.66 18.32
CA LEU A 334 -1.88 -4.49 18.95
C LEU A 334 -0.85 -3.87 18.00
N THR A 335 -0.91 -2.54 17.85
CA THR A 335 0.19 -1.76 17.25
C THR A 335 1.48 -2.03 18.01
N ALA A 336 2.62 -1.85 17.37
CA ALA A 336 3.90 -2.07 18.04
C ALA A 336 4.03 -1.19 19.30
N LEU A 337 3.55 0.05 19.21
CA LEU A 337 3.49 0.98 20.33
C LEU A 337 2.57 0.49 21.47
N ALA A 338 1.36 0.01 21.16
CA ALA A 338 0.40 -0.47 22.16
C ALA A 338 0.87 -1.75 22.84
N TYR A 339 1.41 -2.71 22.07
CA TYR A 339 2.00 -3.93 22.60
C TYR A 339 3.17 -3.63 23.53
N LYS A 340 4.16 -2.83 23.08
CA LYS A 340 5.34 -2.56 23.92
C LYS A 340 4.98 -1.72 25.15
N SER A 341 3.99 -0.82 25.03
CA SER A 341 3.44 -0.09 26.18
C SER A 341 2.72 -0.99 27.17
N LYS A 342 1.92 -1.95 26.71
CA LYS A 342 1.27 -2.96 27.56
C LYS A 342 2.30 -3.80 28.30
N ARG A 343 3.30 -4.36 27.60
CA ARG A 343 4.31 -5.22 28.20
C ARG A 343 5.20 -4.48 29.21
N ARG A 344 5.53 -3.20 28.97
CA ARG A 344 6.22 -2.37 29.97
C ARG A 344 5.34 -2.08 31.19
N THR A 345 4.04 -1.88 30.99
CA THR A 345 3.08 -1.69 32.10
C THR A 345 2.95 -2.95 32.95
N GLU A 346 2.92 -4.13 32.33
CA GLU A 346 2.93 -5.41 33.04
C GLU A 346 4.22 -5.61 33.86
N LEU A 347 5.38 -5.20 33.33
CA LEU A 347 6.65 -5.23 34.08
C LEU A 347 6.60 -4.32 35.32
N VAL A 348 6.07 -3.11 35.19
CA VAL A 348 5.93 -2.18 36.32
C VAL A 348 4.93 -2.70 37.34
N ASN A 349 3.78 -3.23 36.91
CA ASN A 349 2.77 -3.82 37.79
C ASN A 349 3.29 -5.07 38.51
N ALA A 350 4.23 -5.80 37.90
CA ALA A 350 4.94 -6.92 38.54
C ALA A 350 6.07 -6.47 39.49
N GLY A 351 6.26 -5.16 39.70
CA GLY A 351 7.22 -4.59 40.65
C GLY A 351 8.58 -4.22 40.07
N TYR A 352 8.81 -4.34 38.76
CA TYR A 352 10.07 -3.90 38.16
C TYR A 352 10.13 -2.37 38.02
N ARG A 353 11.32 -1.81 38.23
CA ARG A 353 11.63 -0.41 37.90
C ARG A 353 12.40 -0.34 36.59
N ILE A 354 11.80 0.23 35.55
CA ILE A 354 12.45 0.43 34.26
C ILE A 354 13.32 1.70 34.35
N LEU A 355 14.64 1.54 34.48
CA LEU A 355 15.57 2.67 34.63
C LEU A 355 16.11 3.19 33.29
N GLY A 356 16.18 2.33 32.29
CA GLY A 356 16.62 2.67 30.94
C GLY A 356 15.91 1.81 29.90
N ASN A 357 15.55 2.40 28.77
CA ASN A 357 14.90 1.71 27.66
C ASN A 357 15.53 2.15 26.34
N SER A 358 16.04 1.19 25.59
CA SER A 358 16.77 1.42 24.36
C SER A 358 16.15 0.60 23.24
N GLY A 359 15.90 1.23 22.10
CA GLY A 359 15.28 0.56 20.96
C GLY A 359 15.50 1.28 19.65
N ASP A 360 15.36 0.53 18.57
CA ASP A 360 15.65 0.90 17.20
C ASP A 360 14.37 1.39 16.47
N GLN A 361 13.20 1.29 17.09
CA GLN A 361 11.93 1.85 16.62
C GLN A 361 11.34 2.90 17.57
N TRP A 362 10.54 3.85 17.08
CA TRP A 362 9.87 4.83 17.94
C TRP A 362 8.87 4.15 18.90
N SER A 363 8.24 3.05 18.48
CA SER A 363 7.38 2.22 19.34
C SER A 363 8.12 1.56 20.53
N ASP A 364 9.45 1.50 20.49
CA ASP A 364 10.26 0.92 21.58
C ASP A 364 10.42 1.87 22.75
N ILE A 365 10.46 3.17 22.47
CA ILE A 365 10.86 4.20 23.43
C ILE A 365 9.77 5.24 23.69
N LEU A 366 8.64 5.17 22.98
CA LEU A 366 7.46 6.00 23.20
C LEU A 366 6.32 5.17 23.82
N GLY A 367 5.28 5.88 24.30
CA GLY A 367 4.12 5.29 24.97
C GLY A 367 4.32 5.20 26.48
N ASN A 368 3.63 4.24 27.13
CA ASN A 368 3.60 4.18 28.59
C ASN A 368 4.80 3.40 29.15
N ASN A 369 5.19 3.78 30.38
CA ASN A 369 6.19 3.09 31.20
C ASN A 369 7.54 2.91 30.49
N THR A 370 8.02 3.93 29.78
CA THR A 370 9.25 3.89 28.99
C THR A 370 10.53 3.96 29.83
N GLY A 371 10.40 4.22 31.13
CA GLY A 371 11.50 4.22 32.10
C GLY A 371 12.12 5.60 32.33
N SER A 372 13.08 5.67 33.26
CA SER A 372 13.68 6.94 33.70
C SER A 372 14.46 7.68 32.62
N ARG A 373 14.99 6.95 31.63
CA ARG A 373 15.55 7.55 30.42
C ARG A 373 15.41 6.62 29.22
N THR A 374 15.12 7.20 28.07
CA THR A 374 15.01 6.48 26.80
C THR A 374 16.17 6.81 25.88
N PHE A 375 16.59 5.83 25.08
CA PHE A 375 17.69 5.98 24.15
C PHE A 375 17.28 5.41 22.79
N LYS A 376 17.00 6.30 21.83
CA LYS A 376 16.73 5.90 20.45
C LYS A 376 18.04 5.42 19.84
N ILE A 377 18.10 4.13 19.50
CA ILE A 377 19.18 3.57 18.70
C ILE A 377 18.85 3.92 17.23
N PRO A 378 19.81 4.43 16.44
CA PRO A 378 19.59 4.65 15.02
C PRO A 378 19.23 3.33 14.32
N ASP A 379 18.11 3.33 13.57
CA ASP A 379 17.68 2.23 12.71
C ASP A 379 17.43 2.78 11.31
N PRO A 380 18.37 2.59 10.37
CA PRO A 380 18.23 3.05 9.00
C PRO A 380 17.53 2.01 8.09
N MET A 381 17.10 0.86 8.63
CA MET A 381 16.69 -0.30 7.82
C MET A 381 15.17 -0.42 7.63
N TYR A 382 14.34 0.03 8.59
CA TYR A 382 12.87 0.06 8.47
C TYR A 382 12.23 0.94 9.57
N TYR A 383 10.94 1.25 9.42
CA TYR A 383 10.12 1.88 10.46
C TYR A 383 8.91 1.00 10.78
N ILE A 384 8.62 0.78 12.07
CA ILE A 384 7.41 0.12 12.57
C ILE A 384 6.56 1.17 13.29
N GLY A 385 5.47 1.59 12.65
CA GLY A 385 4.40 2.41 13.24
C GLY A 385 3.67 1.72 14.38
#